data_AF-A0A257MUK1-F1
#
_entry.id   AF-A0A257MUK1-F1
#
_cell.length_a   1.000
_cell.length_b   1.000
_cell.length_c   1.000
_cell.angle_alpha   90.00
_cell.angle_beta   90.00
_cell.angle_gamma   90.00
#
_symmetry.space_group_name_H-M   'P 1'
#
loop_
_entity.id
_entity.type
_entity.pdbx_description
1 polymer ?
#
loop_
_entity_poly.entity_id
_entity_poly.type
_entity_poly.pdbx_seq_one_letter_code
_entity_poly.pdbx_strand_id
1 'polypeptide(L)'
;SLQLSSDFFSIQNKPFMQFENGRFTVCNPLSTTTHPPIALLKPQFSSRILMIKPYPGLNYAHFNLQSVDAVLHDLYHSGTACATTQWGEQHSLVAFIQRCAKQNISVYLAPAIHSEDAYQSTRLLIEHGAIVLWNLSIEAAYVKLLLAVSNFNDVQHIIDFMATTIADEHI
;
A
#
# COMPACT_ATOMS: atom_id res chain seq x y z
N SER A 1 -14.33 -1.60 -7.96
CA SER A 1 -14.76 -2.23 -6.70
C SER A 1 -16.12 -2.88 -6.91
N LEU A 2 -16.32 -4.09 -6.40
CA LEU A 2 -17.64 -4.64 -6.08
C LEU A 2 -18.12 -3.91 -4.81
N GLN A 3 -18.54 -2.66 -4.94
CA GLN A 3 -18.94 -1.82 -3.80
C GLN A 3 -20.40 -2.04 -3.37
N LEU A 4 -21.14 -2.88 -4.09
CA LEU A 4 -22.59 -3.02 -3.95
C LEU A 4 -23.03 -4.40 -3.42
N SER A 5 -22.13 -5.37 -3.28
CA SER A 5 -22.43 -6.61 -2.57
C SER A 5 -21.77 -6.59 -1.20
N SER A 6 -22.48 -7.04 -0.16
CA SER A 6 -21.94 -7.19 1.20
C SER A 6 -21.04 -8.43 1.34
N ASP A 7 -20.42 -8.84 0.23
CA ASP A 7 -19.64 -10.06 0.16
C ASP A 7 -18.21 -9.81 0.62
N PHE A 8 -17.68 -10.75 1.40
CA PHE A 8 -16.25 -10.85 1.67
C PHE A 8 -15.65 -11.83 0.67
N PHE A 9 -14.55 -11.44 0.05
CA PHE A 9 -13.81 -12.31 -0.85
C PHE A 9 -12.33 -12.28 -0.48
N SER A 10 -11.65 -13.42 -0.64
CA SER A 10 -10.20 -13.45 -0.57
C SER A 10 -9.63 -12.67 -1.76
N ILE A 11 -8.65 -11.81 -1.52
CA ILE A 11 -7.97 -11.10 -2.60
C ILE A 11 -7.34 -12.14 -3.55
N GLN A 12 -7.37 -11.86 -4.87
CA GLN A 12 -7.06 -12.82 -5.94
C GLN A 12 -8.00 -14.05 -6.01
N ASN A 13 -9.11 -14.08 -5.27
CA ASN A 13 -10.06 -15.20 -5.23
C ASN A 13 -9.41 -16.53 -4.77
N LYS A 14 -8.47 -16.45 -3.81
CA LYS A 14 -7.76 -17.61 -3.24
C LYS A 14 -8.10 -17.80 -1.75
N PRO A 15 -9.25 -18.39 -1.40
CA PRO A 15 -9.58 -18.63 0.01
C PRO A 15 -8.74 -19.79 0.60
N PHE A 16 -8.35 -19.70 1.87
CA PHE A 16 -7.65 -20.78 2.56
C PHE A 16 -8.49 -22.07 2.60
N MET A 17 -9.77 -21.94 2.96
CA MET A 17 -10.74 -23.03 3.04
C MET A 17 -12.06 -22.64 2.38
N GLN A 18 -12.78 -23.64 1.90
CA GLN A 18 -14.14 -23.52 1.40
C GLN A 18 -15.06 -24.43 2.20
N PHE A 19 -16.26 -23.94 2.52
CA PHE A 19 -17.27 -24.70 3.24
C PHE A 19 -18.37 -25.16 2.29
N GLU A 20 -18.46 -26.47 2.08
CA GLU A 20 -19.49 -27.09 1.22
C GLU A 20 -19.99 -28.39 1.85
N ASN A 21 -21.29 -28.66 1.71
CA ASN A 21 -21.91 -29.90 2.20
C ASN A 21 -21.61 -30.21 3.68
N GLY A 22 -21.58 -29.18 4.53
CA GLY A 22 -21.33 -29.32 5.96
C GLY A 22 -19.88 -29.52 6.36
N ARG A 23 -18.92 -29.33 5.43
CA ARG A 23 -17.50 -29.61 5.66
C ARG A 23 -16.60 -28.50 5.14
N PHE A 24 -15.54 -28.17 5.89
CA PHE A 24 -14.43 -27.36 5.40
C PHE A 24 -13.43 -28.20 4.62
N THR A 25 -13.03 -27.71 3.46
CA THR A 25 -11.96 -28.27 2.63
C THR A 25 -10.88 -27.22 2.46
N VAL A 26 -9.62 -27.59 2.69
CA VAL A 26 -8.47 -26.70 2.44
C VAL A 26 -8.29 -26.57 0.93
N CYS A 27 -8.29 -25.34 0.43
CA CYS A 27 -8.17 -25.03 -1.00
C CYS A 27 -6.78 -24.45 -1.32
N ASN A 28 -6.33 -23.49 -0.50
CA ASN A 28 -5.04 -22.82 -0.67
C ASN A 28 -4.30 -22.87 0.67
N PRO A 29 -3.54 -23.95 0.97
CA PRO A 29 -2.85 -24.07 2.25
C PRO A 29 -1.84 -22.94 2.41
N LEU A 30 -1.75 -22.39 3.64
CA LEU A 30 -0.73 -21.41 3.97
C LEU A 30 0.64 -22.09 3.92
N SER A 31 1.62 -21.39 3.34
CA SER A 31 3.02 -21.81 3.42
C SER A 31 3.43 -21.86 4.89
N THR A 32 4.14 -22.91 5.30
CA THR A 32 4.73 -23.00 6.65
C THR A 32 5.94 -22.06 6.73
N THR A 33 5.68 -20.76 6.72
CA THR A 33 6.71 -19.74 6.89
C THR A 33 7.00 -19.62 8.37
N THR A 34 8.26 -19.85 8.77
CA THR A 34 8.70 -19.48 10.12
C THR A 34 8.64 -17.97 10.22
N HIS A 35 7.59 -17.44 10.86
CA HIS A 35 7.52 -16.01 11.11
C HIS A 35 8.71 -15.60 11.97
N PRO A 36 9.45 -14.55 11.61
CA PRO A 36 10.51 -14.05 12.45
C PRO A 36 9.91 -13.68 13.82
N PRO A 37 10.65 -13.85 14.92
CA PRO A 37 10.19 -13.39 16.22
C PRO A 37 9.87 -11.90 16.11
N ILE A 38 8.58 -11.57 16.22
CA ILE A 38 8.10 -10.20 16.11
C ILE A 38 8.70 -9.46 17.30
N ALA A 39 9.55 -8.45 17.05
CA ALA A 39 9.96 -7.51 18.07
C ALA A 39 8.69 -6.99 18.77
N LEU A 40 8.71 -6.81 20.10
CA LEU A 40 7.51 -6.44 20.86
C LEU A 40 6.93 -5.10 20.36
N LEU A 41 5.99 -5.16 19.40
CA LEU A 41 5.33 -4.00 18.83
C LEU A 41 4.37 -3.42 19.87
N LYS A 42 4.34 -2.10 19.98
CA LYS A 42 3.29 -1.42 20.70
C LYS A 42 2.03 -1.43 19.83
N PRO A 43 0.84 -1.71 20.39
CA PRO A 43 -0.43 -1.63 19.67
C PRO A 43 -0.85 -0.15 19.48
N GLN A 44 0.03 0.63 18.86
CA GLN A 44 -0.13 2.04 18.56
C GLN A 44 -0.19 2.19 17.05
N PHE A 45 -1.19 2.92 16.58
CA PHE A 45 -1.44 3.15 15.16
C PHE A 45 -1.41 4.65 14.90
N SER A 46 -0.66 5.07 13.89
CA SER A 46 -0.51 6.48 13.57
C SER A 46 -1.82 7.07 13.07
N SER A 47 -2.18 8.27 13.51
CA SER A 47 -3.32 9.02 12.96
C SER A 47 -2.89 10.01 11.86
N ARG A 48 -1.62 9.97 11.45
CA ARG A 48 -0.96 10.98 10.62
C ARG A 48 -0.60 10.46 9.22
N ILE A 49 -1.34 9.45 8.75
CA ILE A 49 -1.21 8.91 7.40
C ILE A 49 -2.31 9.48 6.51
N LEU A 50 -1.91 10.10 5.40
CA LEU A 50 -2.84 10.56 4.37
C LEU A 50 -3.05 9.45 3.35
N MET A 51 -4.27 8.92 3.28
CA MET A 51 -4.69 7.94 2.27
C MET A 51 -5.27 8.65 1.04
N ILE A 52 -4.74 8.36 -0.15
CA ILE A 52 -5.18 8.99 -1.40
C ILE A 52 -5.67 7.94 -2.37
N LYS A 53 -6.93 8.05 -2.77
CA LYS A 53 -7.48 7.27 -3.88
C LYS A 53 -7.47 8.11 -5.17
N PRO A 54 -6.79 7.67 -6.24
CA PRO A 54 -6.71 8.44 -7.47
C PRO A 54 -8.06 8.42 -8.20
N TYR A 55 -8.37 9.52 -8.86
CA TYR A 55 -9.49 9.63 -9.79
C TYR A 55 -9.12 10.60 -10.94
N PRO A 56 -9.78 10.51 -12.11
CA PRO A 56 -9.52 11.41 -13.22
C PRO A 56 -9.68 12.88 -12.80
N GLY A 57 -8.68 13.71 -13.07
CA GLY A 57 -8.66 15.12 -12.69
C GLY A 57 -8.29 15.40 -11.23
N LEU A 58 -7.83 14.39 -10.47
CA LEU A 58 -7.30 14.60 -9.11
C LEU A 58 -6.25 15.71 -9.10
N ASN A 59 -6.48 16.74 -8.29
CA ASN A 59 -5.58 17.87 -8.12
C ASN A 59 -4.86 17.75 -6.77
N TYR A 60 -3.58 17.40 -6.80
CA TYR A 60 -2.75 17.21 -5.63
C TYR A 60 -2.47 18.51 -4.85
N ALA A 61 -2.66 19.69 -5.46
CA ALA A 61 -2.47 20.96 -4.77
C ALA A 61 -3.47 21.15 -3.61
N HIS A 62 -4.63 20.49 -3.67
CA HIS A 62 -5.66 20.60 -2.63
C HIS A 62 -5.39 19.76 -1.38
N PHE A 63 -4.42 18.83 -1.42
CA PHE A 63 -4.05 18.10 -0.21
C PHE A 63 -3.26 18.99 0.74
N ASN A 64 -3.78 19.11 1.97
CA ASN A 64 -3.02 19.67 3.08
C ASN A 64 -2.05 18.62 3.61
N LEU A 65 -0.77 18.95 3.64
CA LEU A 65 0.30 18.10 4.13
C LEU A 65 0.71 18.45 5.57
N GLN A 66 0.07 19.46 6.18
CA GLN A 66 0.28 19.77 7.58
C GLN A 66 -0.14 18.57 8.45
N SER A 67 0.74 18.16 9.36
CA SER A 67 0.51 17.04 10.28
C SER A 67 0.38 15.66 9.60
N VAL A 68 0.95 15.50 8.40
CA VAL A 68 1.08 14.21 7.72
C VAL A 68 2.52 13.72 7.87
N ASP A 69 2.70 12.47 8.30
CA ASP A 69 4.02 11.82 8.40
C ASP A 69 4.30 10.92 7.19
N ALA A 70 3.25 10.34 6.62
CA ALA A 70 3.34 9.47 5.45
C ALA A 70 2.09 9.59 4.58
N VAL A 71 2.26 9.37 3.28
CA VAL A 71 1.16 9.20 2.33
C VAL A 71 1.09 7.74 1.92
N LEU A 72 -0.10 7.17 1.93
CA LEU A 72 -0.40 5.93 1.20
C LEU A 72 -1.26 6.30 -0.01
N HIS A 73 -0.76 6.02 -1.20
CA HIS A 73 -1.42 6.33 -2.46
C HIS A 73 -1.87 5.03 -3.13
N ASP A 74 -3.17 4.95 -3.40
CA ASP A 74 -3.79 3.88 -4.15
C ASP A 74 -3.38 3.97 -5.64
N LEU A 75 -3.18 2.85 -6.31
CA LEU A 75 -2.89 2.84 -7.76
C LEU A 75 -4.12 2.42 -8.56
N TYR A 76 -4.20 2.86 -9.81
CA TYR A 76 -5.22 2.29 -10.71
C TYR A 76 -4.97 0.80 -10.90
N HIS A 77 -6.00 0.06 -11.34
CA HIS A 77 -5.99 -1.41 -11.43
C HIS A 77 -4.77 -2.05 -12.12
N SER A 78 -4.09 -1.33 -13.02
CA SER A 78 -2.86 -1.75 -13.69
C SER A 78 -1.56 -1.31 -12.98
N GLY A 79 -1.62 -0.83 -11.73
CA GLY A 79 -0.48 -0.26 -11.02
C GLY A 79 -0.06 1.12 -11.54
N THR A 80 -0.95 1.85 -12.21
CA THR A 80 -0.62 3.12 -12.88
C THR A 80 -1.11 4.34 -12.10
N ALA A 81 -0.45 5.47 -12.32
CA ALA A 81 -0.87 6.79 -11.86
C ALA A 81 -0.48 7.86 -12.89
N CYS A 82 -1.13 9.03 -12.83
CA CYS A 82 -0.78 10.15 -13.70
C CYS A 82 0.61 10.70 -13.32
N ALA A 83 1.65 10.33 -14.06
CA ALA A 83 3.01 10.83 -13.84
C ALA A 83 3.35 12.06 -14.70
N THR A 84 2.54 12.37 -15.72
CA THR A 84 2.84 13.43 -16.68
C THR A 84 2.46 14.81 -16.16
N THR A 85 3.17 15.84 -16.62
CA THR A 85 2.88 17.25 -16.31
C THR A 85 2.10 17.96 -17.41
N GLN A 86 1.68 17.23 -18.45
CA GLN A 86 0.98 17.80 -19.61
C GLN A 86 -0.32 18.53 -19.24
N TRP A 87 -0.94 18.12 -18.14
CA TRP A 87 -2.18 18.71 -17.61
C TRP A 87 -1.94 19.69 -16.46
N GLY A 88 -0.67 20.01 -16.17
CA GLY A 88 -0.23 20.82 -15.03
C GLY A 88 0.41 19.97 -13.92
N GLU A 89 1.41 20.53 -13.24
CA GLU A 89 2.13 19.84 -12.15
C GLU A 89 1.19 19.39 -11.04
N GLN A 90 0.12 20.13 -10.78
CA GLN A 90 -0.85 19.79 -9.76
C GLN A 90 -1.61 18.48 -10.03
N HIS A 91 -1.55 17.92 -11.24
CA HIS A 91 -2.14 16.63 -11.58
C HIS A 91 -1.10 15.51 -11.74
N SER A 92 0.18 15.81 -11.57
CA SER A 92 1.28 14.84 -11.64
C SER A 92 1.57 14.25 -10.26
N LEU A 93 1.52 12.93 -10.14
CA LEU A 93 1.97 12.21 -8.96
C LEU A 93 3.46 12.43 -8.72
N VAL A 94 4.28 12.56 -9.78
CA VAL A 94 5.72 12.83 -9.65
C VAL A 94 5.95 14.16 -8.95
N ALA A 95 5.27 15.22 -9.38
CA ALA A 95 5.36 16.53 -8.73
C ALA A 95 4.86 16.48 -7.27
N PHE A 96 3.81 15.69 -7.01
CA PHE A 96 3.32 15.49 -5.64
C PHE A 96 4.33 14.75 -4.76
N ILE A 97 4.98 13.69 -5.25
CA ILE A 97 6.05 12.98 -4.52
C ILE A 97 7.18 13.95 -4.18
N GLN A 98 7.62 14.76 -5.13
CA GLN A 98 8.67 15.78 -4.89
C GLN A 98 8.23 16.83 -3.85
N ARG A 99 6.95 17.23 -3.86
CA ARG A 99 6.39 18.14 -2.85
C ARG A 99 6.39 17.51 -1.46
N CYS A 100 6.02 16.24 -1.34
CA CYS A 100 6.07 15.47 -0.09
C CYS A 100 7.52 15.34 0.42
N ALA A 101 8.46 15.02 -0.47
CA ALA A 101 9.89 14.90 -0.14
C ALA A 101 10.46 16.20 0.45
N LYS A 102 10.09 17.36 -0.09
CA LYS A 102 10.48 18.68 0.47
C LYS A 102 9.98 18.92 1.90
N GLN A 103 8.99 18.16 2.36
CA GLN A 103 8.43 18.22 3.71
C GLN A 103 8.81 17.01 4.56
N ASN A 104 9.74 16.16 4.09
CA ASN A 104 10.13 14.90 4.73
C ASN A 104 8.96 13.92 4.92
N ILE A 105 8.03 13.90 3.97
CA ILE A 105 6.89 12.97 3.96
C ILE A 105 7.17 11.85 2.96
N SER A 106 7.24 10.62 3.43
CA SER A 106 7.40 9.45 2.58
C SER A 106 6.09 9.10 1.86
N VAL A 107 6.18 8.76 0.57
CA VAL A 107 5.03 8.35 -0.25
C VAL A 107 5.13 6.86 -0.54
N TYR A 108 4.15 6.11 -0.07
CA TYR A 108 4.00 4.68 -0.27
C TYR A 108 2.93 4.41 -1.32
N LEU A 109 3.17 3.43 -2.20
CA LEU A 109 2.25 3.03 -3.27
C LEU A 109 1.74 1.61 -3.02
N ALA A 110 0.42 1.42 -3.02
CA ALA A 110 -0.25 0.12 -2.94
C ALA A 110 -1.62 0.23 -3.63
N PRO A 111 -2.33 -0.86 -3.96
CA PRO A 111 -1.79 -2.20 -4.12
C PRO A 111 -0.91 -2.26 -5.38
N ALA A 112 0.13 -3.07 -5.34
CA ALA A 112 0.97 -3.36 -6.51
C ALA A 112 1.41 -4.83 -6.48
N ILE A 113 1.16 -5.56 -7.57
CA ILE A 113 1.64 -6.94 -7.71
C ILE A 113 3.04 -6.89 -8.31
N HIS A 114 3.99 -7.58 -7.69
CA HIS A 114 5.35 -7.64 -8.20
C HIS A 114 5.39 -8.34 -9.57
N SER A 115 5.59 -7.55 -10.63
CA SER A 115 5.68 -8.00 -12.02
C SER A 115 6.57 -7.05 -12.83
N GLU A 116 7.10 -7.52 -13.96
CA GLU A 116 7.94 -6.68 -14.84
C GLU A 116 7.18 -5.44 -15.37
N ASP A 117 5.91 -5.61 -15.75
CA ASP A 117 5.06 -4.53 -16.25
C ASP A 117 4.74 -3.49 -15.16
N ALA A 118 4.40 -3.95 -13.95
CA ALA A 118 4.19 -3.05 -12.81
C ALA A 118 5.48 -2.26 -12.54
N TYR A 119 6.63 -2.94 -12.53
CA TYR A 119 7.93 -2.30 -12.33
C TYR A 119 8.20 -1.20 -13.35
N GLN A 120 7.93 -1.44 -14.64
CA GLN A 120 8.09 -0.44 -15.69
C GLN A 120 7.21 0.79 -15.47
N SER A 121 5.94 0.59 -15.12
CA SER A 121 4.99 1.70 -14.89
C SER A 121 5.30 2.49 -13.61
N THR A 122 5.82 1.83 -12.57
CA THR A 122 6.17 2.47 -11.30
C THR A 122 7.59 3.00 -11.26
N ARG A 123 8.46 2.63 -12.21
CA ARG A 123 9.89 2.98 -12.21
C ARG A 123 10.12 4.47 -12.06
N LEU A 124 9.41 5.26 -12.85
CA LEU A 124 9.48 6.72 -12.81
C LEU A 124 9.11 7.27 -11.43
N LEU A 125 8.13 6.67 -10.75
CA LEU A 125 7.71 7.09 -9.40
C LEU A 125 8.78 6.73 -8.36
N ILE A 126 9.38 5.53 -8.48
CA ILE A 126 10.46 5.05 -7.60
C ILE A 126 11.70 5.95 -7.74
N GLU A 127 12.09 6.29 -8.98
CA GLU A 127 13.20 7.21 -9.26
C GLU A 127 13.01 8.59 -8.62
N HIS A 128 11.76 8.98 -8.38
CA HIS A 128 11.39 10.24 -7.72
C HIS A 128 11.16 10.11 -6.20
N GLY A 129 11.37 8.93 -5.62
CA GLY A 129 11.33 8.70 -4.18
C GLY A 129 10.05 8.05 -3.65
N ALA A 130 9.18 7.52 -4.51
CA ALA A 130 8.08 6.68 -4.05
C ALA A 130 8.55 5.29 -3.61
N ILE A 131 7.91 4.74 -2.59
CA ILE A 131 8.17 3.40 -2.05
C ILE A 131 7.00 2.50 -2.43
N VAL A 132 7.24 1.45 -3.19
CA VAL A 132 6.18 0.50 -3.56
C VAL A 132 6.05 -0.58 -2.50
N LEU A 133 4.82 -0.78 -2.02
CA LEU A 133 4.45 -1.83 -1.08
C LEU A 133 3.90 -3.03 -1.88
N TRP A 134 4.80 -3.93 -2.24
CA TRP A 134 4.48 -5.06 -3.10
C TRP A 134 3.61 -6.09 -2.40
N ASN A 135 2.72 -6.71 -3.17
CA ASN A 135 1.96 -7.89 -2.79
C ASN A 135 1.07 -7.69 -1.55
N LEU A 136 0.70 -6.46 -1.22
CA LEU A 136 -0.27 -6.16 -0.17
C LEU A 136 -1.58 -5.66 -0.79
N SER A 137 -2.70 -6.03 -0.19
CA SER A 137 -3.93 -5.28 -0.44
C SER A 137 -3.81 -3.87 0.12
N ILE A 138 -4.67 -2.98 -0.38
CA ILE A 138 -4.67 -1.59 0.06
C ILE A 138 -5.03 -1.48 1.55
N GLU A 139 -5.92 -2.34 2.04
CA GLU A 139 -6.32 -2.42 3.45
C GLU A 139 -5.18 -2.95 4.33
N ALA A 140 -4.50 -4.02 3.91
CA ALA A 140 -3.38 -4.59 4.64
C ALA A 140 -2.20 -3.61 4.68
N ALA A 141 -1.88 -2.99 3.55
CA ALA A 141 -0.87 -1.94 3.47
C ALA A 141 -1.18 -0.77 4.41
N TYR A 142 -2.45 -0.31 4.44
CA TYR A 142 -2.86 0.78 5.32
C TYR A 142 -2.65 0.43 6.79
N VAL A 143 -3.24 -0.66 7.29
CA VAL A 143 -3.15 -1.03 8.71
C VAL A 143 -1.71 -1.28 9.14
N LYS A 144 -0.93 -1.96 8.29
CA LYS A 144 0.47 -2.27 8.58
C LYS A 144 1.33 -1.00 8.60
N LEU A 145 1.08 -0.04 7.71
CA LEU A 145 1.81 1.23 7.71
C LEU A 145 1.47 2.09 8.93
N LEU A 146 0.21 2.13 9.38
CA LEU A 146 -0.18 2.82 10.61
C LEU A 146 0.62 2.28 11.81
N LEU A 147 0.77 0.96 11.90
CA LEU A 147 1.53 0.29 12.95
C LEU A 147 3.03 0.59 12.84
N ALA A 148 3.57 0.55 11.61
CA ALA A 148 4.99 0.80 11.34
C ALA A 148 5.41 2.23 11.73
N VAL A 149 4.66 3.23 11.27
CA VAL A 149 4.96 4.66 11.52
C VAL A 149 4.90 5.00 13.02
N SER A 150 4.09 4.28 13.81
CA SER A 150 4.06 4.48 15.28
C SER A 150 5.14 3.73 16.05
N ASN A 151 5.80 2.74 15.45
CA ASN A 151 6.80 1.91 16.12
C ASN A 151 8.25 2.18 15.65
N PHE A 152 8.43 2.81 14.50
CA PHE A 152 9.75 3.09 13.91
C PHE A 152 9.90 4.57 13.54
N ASN A 153 11.09 5.13 13.81
CA ASN A 153 11.41 6.53 13.51
C ASN A 153 12.21 6.70 12.21
N ASP A 154 12.63 5.59 11.60
CA ASP A 154 13.49 5.58 10.41
C ASP A 154 12.76 4.88 9.26
N VAL A 155 12.87 5.48 8.07
CA VAL A 155 12.18 5.01 6.86
C VAL A 155 12.63 3.62 6.47
N GLN A 156 13.91 3.28 6.65
CA GLN A 156 14.42 1.94 6.28
C GLN A 156 13.78 0.86 7.16
N HIS A 157 13.68 1.06 8.47
CA HIS A 157 12.97 0.13 9.35
C HIS A 157 11.48 -0.01 9.01
N ILE A 158 10.82 1.08 8.60
CA ILE A 158 9.44 1.02 8.11
C ILE A 158 9.37 0.15 6.86
N ILE A 159 10.26 0.36 5.87
CA ILE A 159 10.32 -0.44 4.65
C ILE A 159 10.53 -1.92 4.95
N ASP A 160 11.50 -2.25 5.80
CA ASP A 160 11.84 -3.63 6.16
C ASP A 160 10.67 -4.31 6.88
N PHE A 161 10.01 -3.60 7.79
CA PHE A 161 8.80 -4.07 8.46
C PHE A 161 7.67 -4.32 7.47
N MET A 162 7.43 -3.38 6.55
CA MET A 162 6.39 -3.50 5.54
C MET A 162 6.62 -4.69 4.61
N ALA A 163 7.87 -5.02 4.28
CA ALA A 163 8.24 -6.16 3.45
C ALA A 163 8.21 -7.52 4.18
N THR A 164 8.22 -7.53 5.52
CA THR A 164 8.25 -8.76 6.32
C THR A 164 6.84 -9.35 6.47
N THR A 165 6.61 -10.61 6.10
CA THR A 165 5.31 -11.28 6.37
C THR A 165 5.14 -11.60 7.84
N ILE A 166 4.10 -11.05 8.47
CA ILE A 166 3.84 -11.19 9.92
C ILE A 166 2.58 -12.02 10.19
N ALA A 167 1.58 -11.94 9.31
CA ALA A 167 0.25 -12.52 9.48
C ALA A 167 -0.32 -13.03 8.14
N ASP A 168 0.54 -13.53 7.26
CA ASP A 168 0.19 -14.02 5.92
C ASP A 168 -0.52 -12.98 5.05
N GLU A 169 -0.16 -11.71 5.21
CA GLU A 169 -0.80 -10.57 4.56
C GLU A 169 -0.31 -10.30 3.12
N HIS A 170 0.81 -10.91 2.73
CA HIS A 170 1.38 -10.81 1.38
C HIS A 170 0.77 -11.86 0.43
N ILE A 171 0.46 -11.46 -0.80
CA ILE A 171 -0.39 -12.19 -1.77
C ILE A 171 0.34 -12.55 -3.06
#